data_AF-A0A845GGI6-F1
#
_entry.id   AF-A0A845GGI6-F1
#
_cell.length_a   1.000
_cell.length_b   1.000
_cell.length_c   1.000
_cell.angle_alpha   90.00
_cell.angle_beta   90.00
_cell.angle_gamma   90.00
#
_symmetry.space_group_name_H-M   'P 1'
#
loop_
_entity.id
_entity.type
_entity.pdbx_description
1 polymer ?
#
loop_
_entity_poly.entity_id
_entity_poly.type
_entity_poly.pdbx_seq_one_letter_code
_entity_poly.pdbx_strand_id
1 'polypeptide(L)'
;MNTITWRSNKPPGPIAWSAKKRIQCHDAAEYCIWFSNDPEHCIANNQRELEPHTEKHLQLIARGGENRTAINGDGAYRIKPGSYGKPTAGRIMRNVLEISNVCASQRAYKRRAKELGLVPHGATMPLALARKLVRFLSDVGQLCVDPLGGSLTTGLACELEGRPWIATDVVFDYIRGAAERFTEFEGFELALDVL
;
A
#
# COMPACT_ATOMS: atom_id res chain seq x y z
N MET A 1 -16.93 -5.72 -2.36
CA MET A 1 -15.51 -5.32 -2.39
C MET A 1 -14.63 -6.47 -1.95
N ASN A 2 -13.31 -6.35 -2.11
CA ASN A 2 -12.34 -7.44 -1.95
C ASN A 2 -11.29 -7.11 -0.87
N THR A 3 -10.69 -8.13 -0.25
CA THR A 3 -9.57 -7.99 0.68
C THR A 3 -8.24 -7.85 -0.07
N ILE A 4 -7.40 -6.91 0.37
CA ILE A 4 -6.02 -6.78 -0.07
C ILE A 4 -5.11 -7.37 1.00
N THR A 5 -4.31 -8.36 0.62
CA THR A 5 -3.31 -8.96 1.49
C THR A 5 -1.97 -8.26 1.26
N TRP A 6 -1.35 -7.74 2.31
CA TRP A 6 -0.02 -7.18 2.28
C TRP A 6 0.98 -8.15 2.93
N ARG A 7 1.97 -8.57 2.16
CA ARG A 7 3.12 -9.35 2.63
C ARG A 7 4.34 -8.44 2.71
N SER A 8 5.01 -8.46 3.85
CA SER A 8 6.24 -7.70 4.11
C SER A 8 7.37 -8.61 4.56
N ASN A 9 8.55 -8.03 4.80
CA ASN A 9 9.68 -8.69 5.45
C ASN A 9 9.50 -8.75 6.99
N LYS A 10 8.32 -9.14 7.46
CA LYS A 10 7.99 -9.30 8.88
C LYS A 10 8.95 -10.31 9.52
N PRO A 11 9.44 -10.05 10.75
CA PRO A 11 10.28 -11.02 11.45
C PRO A 11 9.50 -12.32 11.71
N PRO A 12 10.19 -13.48 11.79
CA PRO A 12 9.53 -14.75 12.05
C PRO A 12 8.78 -14.74 13.39
N GLY A 13 7.47 -14.98 13.36
CA GLY A 13 6.64 -15.11 14.57
C GLY A 13 5.27 -15.71 14.27
N PRO A 14 4.43 -16.00 15.28
CA PRO A 14 4.72 -15.93 16.72
C PRO A 14 5.61 -17.10 17.20
N ILE A 15 6.78 -16.79 17.75
CA ILE A 15 7.85 -17.74 18.09
C ILE A 15 7.37 -18.91 18.97
N ALA A 16 6.47 -18.65 19.93
CA ALA A 16 5.96 -19.66 20.85
C ALA A 16 5.28 -20.84 20.11
N TRP A 17 4.54 -20.54 19.05
CA TRP A 17 3.72 -21.53 18.35
C TRP A 17 4.39 -22.05 17.09
N SER A 18 5.09 -21.19 16.32
CA SER A 18 5.73 -21.60 15.08
C SER A 18 7.11 -22.22 15.27
N ALA A 19 7.98 -21.64 16.10
CA ALA A 19 9.37 -22.10 16.24
C ALA A 19 9.57 -23.06 17.44
N LYS A 20 8.97 -22.74 18.59
CA LYS A 20 9.10 -23.55 19.81
C LYS A 20 8.21 -24.79 19.77
N LYS A 21 6.89 -24.61 19.61
CA LYS A 21 5.92 -25.73 19.55
C LYS A 21 5.80 -26.37 18.17
N ARG A 22 6.13 -25.65 17.10
CA ARG A 22 6.09 -26.14 15.70
C ARG A 22 4.73 -26.66 15.25
N ILE A 23 3.66 -26.00 15.72
CA ILE A 23 2.28 -26.39 15.39
C ILE A 23 1.60 -25.48 14.36
N GLN A 24 2.26 -24.39 13.95
CA GLN A 24 1.75 -23.47 12.93
C GLN A 24 2.87 -22.83 12.12
N CYS A 25 2.52 -22.27 10.97
CA CYS A 25 3.43 -21.47 10.15
C CYS A 25 3.72 -20.11 10.79
N HIS A 26 4.78 -19.45 10.30
CA HIS A 26 5.02 -18.04 10.62
C HIS A 26 3.98 -17.15 9.96
N ASP A 27 3.53 -16.14 10.70
CA ASP A 27 2.70 -15.08 10.15
C ASP A 27 3.53 -14.21 9.20
N ALA A 28 2.98 -13.97 8.01
CA ALA A 28 3.66 -13.27 6.92
C ALA A 28 2.76 -12.22 6.24
N ALA A 29 1.48 -12.16 6.60
CA ALA A 29 0.47 -11.42 5.86
C ALA A 29 -0.34 -10.52 6.80
N GLU A 30 -0.59 -9.31 6.36
CA GLU A 30 -1.51 -8.36 6.97
C GLU A 30 -2.66 -8.11 5.99
N TYR A 31 -3.85 -7.81 6.51
CA TYR A 31 -5.05 -7.67 5.69
C TYR A 31 -5.54 -6.22 5.71
N CYS A 32 -5.59 -5.60 4.53
CA CYS A 32 -6.29 -4.36 4.30
C CYS A 32 -7.71 -4.70 3.82
N ILE A 33 -8.69 -4.50 4.69
CA ILE A 33 -10.09 -4.77 4.39
C ILE A 33 -10.70 -3.51 3.76
N TRP A 34 -11.17 -3.64 2.53
CA TRP A 34 -11.72 -2.52 1.76
C TRP A 34 -13.25 -2.57 1.73
N PHE A 35 -13.86 -1.48 2.19
CA PHE A 35 -15.30 -1.25 2.20
C PHE A 35 -15.66 0.01 1.39
N SER A 36 -16.92 0.10 0.96
CA SER A 36 -17.53 1.30 0.38
C SER A 36 -19.01 1.28 0.72
N ASN A 37 -19.54 2.47 0.88
CA ASN A 37 -20.92 2.68 1.30
C ASN A 37 -21.90 2.29 0.18
N ASP A 38 -21.46 2.40 -1.07
CA ASP A 38 -22.23 2.05 -2.25
C ASP A 38 -21.29 1.35 -3.27
N PRO A 39 -21.55 0.07 -3.62
CA PRO A 39 -20.75 -0.65 -4.59
C PRO A 39 -20.98 -0.19 -6.04
N GLU A 40 -22.12 0.40 -6.38
CA GLU A 40 -22.42 0.90 -7.73
C GLU A 40 -21.69 2.22 -8.01
N HIS A 41 -21.44 3.02 -6.97
CA HIS A 41 -20.72 4.30 -7.04
C HIS A 41 -19.30 4.22 -6.46
N CYS A 42 -18.69 3.05 -6.47
CA CYS A 42 -17.36 2.85 -5.92
C CYS A 42 -16.29 3.56 -6.77
N ILE A 43 -15.62 4.57 -6.20
CA ILE A 43 -14.62 5.42 -6.88
C ILE A 43 -13.28 4.73 -7.15
N ALA A 44 -13.08 3.50 -6.69
CA ALA A 44 -11.82 2.80 -6.84
C ALA A 44 -11.54 2.47 -8.31
N ASN A 45 -10.31 2.71 -8.76
CA ASN A 45 -9.92 2.50 -10.14
C ASN A 45 -8.52 1.88 -10.22
N ASN A 46 -8.46 0.60 -10.62
CA ASN A 46 -7.21 -0.14 -10.71
C ASN A 46 -6.30 0.32 -11.87
N GLN A 47 -6.79 1.15 -12.79
CA GLN A 47 -5.99 1.74 -13.86
C GLN A 47 -5.08 2.87 -13.35
N ARG A 48 -5.37 3.44 -12.17
CA ARG A 48 -4.53 4.49 -11.54
C ARG A 48 -3.24 3.94 -10.92
N GLU A 49 -3.10 2.61 -10.85
CA GLU A 49 -1.94 1.94 -10.26
C GLU A 49 -1.60 0.67 -11.06
N LEU A 50 -1.37 0.84 -12.37
CA LEU A 50 -0.87 -0.23 -13.22
C LEU A 50 0.59 -0.54 -12.90
N GLU A 51 0.92 -1.82 -12.84
CA GLU A 51 2.29 -2.29 -12.67
C GLU A 51 2.92 -2.58 -14.04
N PRO A 52 4.25 -2.47 -14.18
CA PRO A 52 4.90 -2.88 -15.41
C PRO A 52 4.63 -4.37 -15.68
N HIS A 53 4.48 -4.69 -16.96
CA HIS A 53 4.46 -6.08 -17.41
C HIS A 53 5.81 -6.73 -17.11
N THR A 54 5.78 -8.04 -16.83
CA THR A 54 7.03 -8.81 -16.76
C THR A 54 7.58 -9.00 -18.17
N GLU A 55 8.89 -9.18 -18.28
CA GLU A 55 9.55 -9.43 -19.57
C GLU A 55 8.91 -10.61 -20.32
N LYS A 56 8.61 -11.69 -19.60
CA LYS A 56 7.89 -12.85 -20.16
C LYS A 56 6.50 -12.48 -20.70
N HIS A 57 5.78 -11.57 -20.05
CA HIS A 57 4.47 -11.14 -20.51
C HIS A 57 4.59 -10.21 -21.73
N LEU A 58 5.59 -9.33 -21.76
CA LEU A 58 5.88 -8.51 -22.94
C LEU A 58 6.19 -9.38 -24.17
N GLN A 59 7.00 -10.43 -23.99
CA GLN A 59 7.28 -11.41 -25.05
C GLN A 59 6.04 -12.17 -25.50
N LEU A 60 5.14 -12.52 -24.57
CA LEU A 60 3.86 -13.15 -24.88
C LEU A 60 2.97 -12.23 -25.73
N ILE A 61 2.90 -10.95 -25.38
CA ILE A 61 2.17 -9.93 -26.14
C ILE A 61 2.79 -9.77 -27.54
N ALA A 62 4.12 -9.64 -27.63
CA ALA A 62 4.83 -9.41 -28.89
C ALA A 62 4.62 -10.52 -29.93
N ARG A 63 4.44 -11.77 -29.49
CA ARG A 63 4.15 -12.92 -30.38
C ARG A 63 2.66 -13.15 -30.63
N GLY A 64 1.78 -12.24 -30.19
CA GLY A 64 0.33 -12.31 -30.43
C GLY A 64 -0.46 -13.11 -29.39
N GLY A 65 0.12 -13.47 -28.25
CA GLY A 65 -0.55 -14.19 -27.16
C GLY A 65 -0.24 -15.68 -27.08
N GLU A 66 -1.15 -16.43 -26.46
CA GLU A 66 -1.09 -17.90 -26.39
C GLU A 66 -1.41 -18.52 -27.74
N ASN A 67 -0.72 -19.59 -28.11
CA ASN A 67 -1.01 -20.36 -29.34
C ASN A 67 -1.84 -21.62 -29.06
N ARG A 68 -1.95 -22.01 -27.78
CA ARG A 68 -2.63 -23.24 -27.37
C ARG A 68 -4.09 -23.00 -27.04
N THR A 69 -4.86 -24.08 -27.16
CA THR A 69 -6.16 -24.20 -26.51
C THR A 69 -5.99 -25.04 -25.25
N ALA A 70 -6.48 -24.57 -24.11
CA ALA A 70 -6.47 -25.33 -22.86
C ALA A 70 -7.70 -25.00 -22.02
N ILE A 71 -8.16 -25.99 -21.26
CA ILE A 71 -9.24 -25.85 -20.28
C ILE A 71 -8.67 -26.38 -18.96
N ASN A 72 -8.60 -25.53 -17.93
CA ASN A 72 -8.03 -25.90 -16.63
C ASN A 72 -9.12 -25.95 -15.56
N GLY A 73 -8.95 -26.84 -14.57
CA GLY A 73 -9.86 -26.97 -13.43
C GLY A 73 -11.26 -27.43 -13.82
N ASP A 74 -12.27 -26.76 -13.27
CA ASP A 74 -13.69 -26.94 -13.57
C ASP A 74 -14.12 -26.41 -14.95
N GLY A 75 -13.17 -25.86 -15.71
CA GLY A 75 -13.38 -25.32 -17.04
C GLY A 75 -13.79 -23.85 -17.11
N ALA A 76 -13.76 -23.13 -15.99
CA ALA A 76 -13.88 -21.67 -15.96
C ALA A 76 -12.68 -20.99 -16.64
N TYR A 77 -11.49 -21.58 -16.53
CA TYR A 77 -10.26 -21.04 -17.11
C TYR A 77 -9.97 -21.67 -18.47
N ARG A 78 -10.42 -20.97 -19.52
CA ARG A 78 -10.21 -21.37 -20.92
C ARG A 78 -9.18 -20.47 -21.58
N ILE A 79 -8.15 -21.07 -22.15
CA ILE A 79 -7.16 -20.42 -23.00
C ILE A 79 -7.51 -20.77 -24.45
N LYS A 80 -7.55 -19.75 -25.29
CA LYS A 80 -7.71 -19.87 -26.75
C LYS A 80 -6.50 -19.21 -27.44
N PRO A 81 -6.20 -19.57 -28.70
CA PRO A 81 -5.25 -18.84 -29.52
C PRO A 81 -5.53 -17.32 -29.48
N GLY A 82 -4.48 -16.52 -29.26
CA GLY A 82 -4.56 -15.07 -29.09
C GLY A 82 -4.83 -14.58 -27.65
N SER A 83 -5.11 -15.48 -26.70
CA SER A 83 -5.33 -15.08 -25.29
C SER A 83 -4.11 -14.37 -24.73
N TYR A 84 -4.34 -13.31 -23.95
CA TYR A 84 -3.28 -12.45 -23.37
C TYR A 84 -2.39 -11.72 -24.39
N GLY A 85 -2.77 -11.70 -25.68
CA GLY A 85 -2.00 -11.03 -26.73
C GLY A 85 -2.26 -9.52 -26.86
N LYS A 86 -3.32 -8.99 -26.22
CA LYS A 86 -3.68 -7.57 -26.33
C LYS A 86 -2.70 -6.69 -25.55
N PRO A 87 -2.02 -5.72 -26.19
CA PRO A 87 -1.19 -4.76 -25.48
C PRO A 87 -2.02 -3.90 -24.51
N THR A 88 -1.49 -3.69 -23.31
CA THR A 88 -2.05 -2.78 -22.30
C THR A 88 -0.94 -1.92 -21.71
N ALA A 89 -1.28 -0.72 -21.21
CA ALA A 89 -0.31 0.21 -20.63
C ALA A 89 0.47 -0.38 -19.43
N GLY A 90 -0.11 -1.37 -18.75
CA GLY A 90 0.52 -2.17 -17.72
C GLY A 90 -0.39 -3.31 -17.29
N ARG A 91 0.04 -4.08 -16.29
CA ARG A 91 -0.78 -5.12 -15.67
C ARG A 91 -1.54 -4.57 -14.47
N ILE A 92 -2.78 -4.99 -14.32
CA ILE A 92 -3.57 -4.73 -13.12
C ILE A 92 -2.85 -5.39 -11.93
N MET A 93 -2.66 -4.64 -10.85
CA MET A 93 -2.08 -5.17 -9.62
C MET A 93 -2.94 -6.31 -9.05
N ARG A 94 -2.30 -7.32 -8.47
CA ARG A 94 -3.01 -8.39 -7.75
C ARG A 94 -3.43 -7.87 -6.38
N ASN A 95 -4.41 -8.52 -5.75
CA ASN A 95 -4.81 -8.20 -4.37
C ASN A 95 -3.85 -8.80 -3.32
N VAL A 96 -2.68 -9.28 -3.72
CA VAL A 96 -1.56 -9.66 -2.84
C VAL A 96 -0.41 -8.73 -3.15
N LEU A 97 -0.10 -7.82 -2.24
CA LEU A 97 0.94 -6.82 -2.37
C LEU A 97 2.18 -7.26 -1.62
N GLU A 98 3.31 -7.37 -2.32
CA GLU A 98 4.61 -7.67 -1.70
C GLU A 98 5.41 -6.37 -1.55
N ILE A 99 5.34 -5.75 -0.37
CA ILE A 99 5.97 -4.46 -0.10
C ILE A 99 6.76 -4.55 1.19
N SER A 100 8.05 -4.21 1.11
CA SER A 100 8.96 -4.24 2.26
C SER A 100 8.64 -3.13 3.28
N ASN A 101 8.78 -3.44 4.56
CA ASN A 101 8.81 -2.48 5.67
C ASN A 101 10.09 -1.63 5.69
N VAL A 102 11.11 -1.99 4.90
CA VAL A 102 12.31 -1.17 4.71
C VAL A 102 11.94 0.08 3.92
N CYS A 103 11.62 1.16 4.63
CA CYS A 103 11.15 2.40 4.03
C CYS A 103 12.04 3.59 4.44
N ALA A 104 12.61 4.28 3.45
CA ALA A 104 13.47 5.44 3.68
C ALA A 104 12.71 6.59 4.37
N SER A 105 11.47 6.84 3.95
CA SER A 105 10.59 7.84 4.56
C SER A 105 10.31 7.55 6.04
N GLN A 106 10.04 6.29 6.40
CA GLN A 106 9.88 5.90 7.82
C GLN A 106 11.17 6.07 8.62
N ARG A 107 12.34 5.76 8.05
CA ARG A 107 13.63 5.97 8.73
C ARG A 107 13.91 7.45 8.99
N ALA A 108 13.60 8.32 8.02
CA ALA A 108 13.76 9.76 8.16
C ALA A 108 12.89 10.32 9.29
N TYR A 109 11.59 9.96 9.32
CA TYR A 109 10.69 10.30 10.41
C TYR A 109 11.20 9.81 11.77
N LYS A 110 11.57 8.53 11.88
CA LYS A 110 12.04 7.96 13.16
C LYS A 110 13.31 8.63 13.66
N ARG A 111 14.16 9.13 12.77
CA ARG A 111 15.35 9.90 13.13
C ARG A 111 14.95 11.29 13.65
N ARG A 112 14.15 12.03 12.90
CA ARG A 112 13.68 13.39 13.27
C ARG A 112 12.92 13.39 14.60
N ALA A 113 12.03 12.43 14.81
CA ALA A 113 11.31 12.28 16.07
C ALA A 113 12.26 12.10 17.27
N LYS A 114 13.31 11.27 17.12
CA LYS A 114 14.32 11.07 18.16
C LYS A 114 15.18 12.31 18.42
N GLU A 115 15.53 13.05 17.36
CA GLU A 115 16.27 14.32 17.46
C GLU A 115 15.49 15.37 18.25
N LEU A 116 14.15 15.32 18.22
CA LEU A 116 13.25 16.15 19.02
C LEU A 116 12.95 15.60 20.42
N GLY A 117 13.56 14.48 20.83
CA GLY A 117 13.29 13.84 22.12
C GLY A 117 11.94 13.09 22.20
N LEU A 118 11.27 12.86 21.07
CA LEU A 118 9.95 12.22 20.99
C LEU A 118 10.06 10.71 20.79
N VAL A 119 9.04 9.97 21.22
CA VAL A 119 8.92 8.52 20.99
C VAL A 119 8.33 8.25 19.59
N PRO A 120 9.09 7.66 18.64
CA PRO A 120 8.56 7.37 17.31
C PRO A 120 7.55 6.22 17.32
N HIS A 121 6.57 6.30 16.42
CA HIS A 121 5.58 5.24 16.23
C HIS A 121 6.23 3.89 15.88
N GLY A 122 5.86 2.85 16.62
CA GLY A 122 6.44 1.51 16.50
C GLY A 122 5.89 0.70 15.31
N ALA A 123 4.58 0.71 15.12
CA ALA A 123 3.87 -0.12 14.14
C ALA A 123 3.41 0.69 12.91
N THR A 124 4.33 1.02 12.02
CA THR A 124 4.03 1.90 10.87
C THR A 124 4.00 1.15 9.54
N MET A 125 3.17 1.60 8.59
CA MET A 125 3.22 1.11 7.21
C MET A 125 4.29 1.81 6.35
N PRO A 126 4.78 1.18 5.27
CA PRO A 126 5.69 1.81 4.32
C PRO A 126 4.95 2.78 3.38
N LEU A 127 5.60 3.89 3.02
CA LEU A 127 5.04 4.91 2.13
C LEU A 127 4.58 4.35 0.76
N ALA A 128 5.27 3.33 0.23
CA ALA A 128 4.90 2.70 -1.03
C ALA A 128 3.53 2.01 -0.98
N LEU A 129 3.17 1.39 0.17
CA LEU A 129 1.85 0.81 0.36
C LEU A 129 0.79 1.90 0.40
N ALA A 130 1.03 2.95 1.20
CA ALA A 130 0.10 4.08 1.31
C ALA A 130 -0.17 4.74 -0.05
N ARG A 131 0.87 5.04 -0.84
CA ARG A 131 0.72 5.65 -2.18
C ARG A 131 -0.08 4.77 -3.14
N LYS A 132 0.18 3.45 -3.16
CA LYS A 132 -0.61 2.49 -3.96
C LYS A 132 -2.09 2.54 -3.61
N LEU A 133 -2.41 2.52 -2.32
CA LEU A 133 -3.80 2.54 -1.85
C LEU A 133 -4.47 3.88 -2.13
N VAL A 134 -3.79 5.01 -1.91
CA VAL A 134 -4.31 6.35 -2.24
C VAL A 134 -4.67 6.44 -3.72
N ARG A 135 -3.76 6.07 -4.64
CA ARG A 135 -4.04 6.08 -6.08
C ARG A 135 -5.17 5.15 -6.46
N PHE A 136 -5.22 3.96 -5.87
CA PHE A 136 -6.25 2.98 -6.20
C PHE A 136 -7.63 3.43 -5.72
N LEU A 137 -7.73 3.88 -4.46
CA LEU A 137 -8.99 4.08 -3.74
C LEU A 137 -9.52 5.52 -3.76
N SER A 138 -8.75 6.48 -4.28
CA SER A 138 -9.17 7.90 -4.38
C SER A 138 -8.75 8.52 -5.71
N ASP A 139 -9.44 9.59 -6.11
CA ASP A 139 -9.01 10.44 -7.21
C ASP A 139 -8.23 11.68 -6.75
N VAL A 140 -7.48 12.30 -7.66
CA VAL A 140 -6.79 13.58 -7.42
C VAL A 140 -7.82 14.61 -6.95
N GLY A 141 -7.46 15.40 -5.94
CA GLY A 141 -8.35 16.41 -5.35
C GLY A 141 -9.43 15.87 -4.41
N GLN A 142 -9.58 14.56 -4.24
CA GLN A 142 -10.51 14.00 -3.25
C GLN A 142 -9.90 13.95 -1.85
N LEU A 143 -10.72 14.26 -0.84
CA LEU A 143 -10.32 14.23 0.56
C LEU A 143 -10.07 12.79 1.04
N CYS A 144 -8.88 12.57 1.60
CA CYS A 144 -8.54 11.35 2.34
C CYS A 144 -8.53 11.62 3.84
N VAL A 145 -9.17 10.76 4.64
CA VAL A 145 -9.22 10.92 6.11
C VAL A 145 -8.56 9.72 6.78
N ASP A 146 -7.64 9.98 7.71
CA ASP A 146 -6.97 8.96 8.51
C ASP A 146 -7.12 9.24 10.02
N PRO A 147 -8.07 8.58 10.71
CA PRO A 147 -8.34 8.85 12.12
C PRO A 147 -7.28 8.26 13.07
N LEU A 148 -6.33 7.48 12.55
CA LEU A 148 -5.26 6.81 13.30
C LEU A 148 -3.90 7.10 12.64
N GLY A 149 -3.64 8.38 12.44
CA GLY A 149 -2.60 8.87 11.54
C GLY A 149 -1.19 8.42 11.90
N GLY A 150 -0.90 8.18 13.18
CA GLY A 150 0.37 7.70 13.68
C GLY A 150 1.53 8.53 13.14
N SER A 151 2.37 7.91 12.29
CA SER A 151 3.48 8.61 11.65
C SER A 151 3.09 9.48 10.44
N LEU A 152 1.81 9.78 10.21
CA LEU A 152 1.24 10.50 9.06
C LEU A 152 1.73 9.99 7.69
N THR A 153 1.90 8.67 7.55
CA THR A 153 2.32 8.07 6.28
C THR A 153 1.22 8.21 5.21
N THR A 154 -0.05 8.12 5.60
CA THR A 154 -1.20 8.39 4.73
C THR A 154 -1.20 9.84 4.26
N GLY A 155 -1.02 10.80 5.17
CA GLY A 155 -0.95 12.22 4.82
C GLY A 155 0.16 12.53 3.82
N LEU A 156 1.38 12.03 4.07
CA LEU A 156 2.48 12.18 3.13
C LEU A 156 2.20 11.51 1.77
N ALA A 157 1.51 10.37 1.76
CA ALA A 157 1.10 9.74 0.51
C ALA A 157 0.07 10.60 -0.24
N CYS A 158 -0.87 11.24 0.47
CA CYS A 158 -1.86 12.13 -0.13
C CYS A 158 -1.21 13.38 -0.72
N GLU A 159 -0.31 14.04 0.01
CA GLU A 159 0.49 15.17 -0.48
C GLU A 159 1.21 14.85 -1.79
N LEU A 160 1.98 13.76 -1.81
CA LEU A 160 2.76 13.36 -2.99
C LEU A 160 1.90 12.92 -4.18
N GLU A 161 0.63 12.63 -3.94
CA GLU A 161 -0.33 12.20 -4.95
C GLU A 161 -1.38 13.28 -5.27
N GLY A 162 -1.31 14.48 -4.68
CA GLY A 162 -2.26 15.56 -4.94
C GLY A 162 -3.67 15.30 -4.41
N ARG A 163 -3.77 14.71 -3.21
CA ARG A 163 -5.03 14.55 -2.48
C ARG A 163 -5.02 15.46 -1.25
N PRO A 164 -6.04 16.30 -1.02
CA PRO A 164 -6.24 16.91 0.29
C PRO A 164 -6.46 15.81 1.33
N TRP A 165 -6.02 16.04 2.57
CA TRP A 165 -6.14 15.04 3.62
C TRP A 165 -6.34 15.66 4.99
N ILE A 166 -6.97 14.89 5.88
CA ILE A 166 -7.09 15.18 7.31
C ILE A 166 -6.66 13.93 8.06
N ALA A 167 -5.87 14.09 9.12
CA ALA A 167 -5.54 12.98 9.99
C ALA A 167 -5.62 13.39 11.46
N THR A 168 -5.92 12.41 12.31
CA THR A 168 -5.91 12.57 13.76
C THR A 168 -5.13 11.43 14.40
N ASP A 169 -4.54 11.67 15.56
CA ASP A 169 -4.03 10.62 16.43
C ASP A 169 -4.13 11.09 17.88
N VAL A 170 -4.22 10.14 18.80
CA VAL A 170 -4.31 10.42 20.24
C VAL A 170 -2.93 10.60 20.87
N VAL A 171 -1.87 10.14 20.20
CA VAL A 171 -0.50 10.19 20.71
C VAL A 171 0.22 11.42 20.16
N PHE A 172 0.48 12.39 21.04
CA PHE A 172 1.14 13.65 20.71
C PHE A 172 2.48 13.44 19.99
N ASP A 173 3.38 12.62 20.55
CA ASP A 173 4.72 12.35 19.99
C ASP A 173 4.66 11.87 18.53
N TYR A 174 3.63 11.11 18.18
CA TYR A 174 3.47 10.56 16.83
C TYR A 174 3.17 11.67 15.83
N ILE A 175 2.16 12.50 16.12
CA ILE A 175 1.76 13.63 15.27
C ILE A 175 2.86 14.69 15.23
N ARG A 176 3.40 15.08 16.39
CA ARG A 176 4.44 16.10 16.47
C ARG A 176 5.69 15.69 15.71
N GLY A 177 6.16 14.45 15.87
CA GLY A 177 7.30 13.94 15.11
C GLY A 177 6.99 13.76 13.62
N ALA A 178 5.74 13.47 13.27
CA ALA A 178 5.32 13.28 11.89
C ALA A 178 5.13 14.60 11.14
N ALA A 179 4.85 15.71 11.84
CA ALA A 179 4.81 17.06 11.26
C ALA A 179 6.11 17.41 10.53
N GLU A 180 7.25 16.90 11.00
CA GLU A 180 8.56 17.06 10.36
C GLU A 180 8.68 16.44 8.96
N ARG A 181 7.66 15.71 8.49
CA ARG A 181 7.58 15.22 7.10
C ARG A 181 7.15 16.30 6.12
N PHE A 182 6.54 17.37 6.63
CA PHE A 182 5.83 18.37 5.84
C PHE A 182 6.53 19.73 5.82
N THR A 183 7.67 19.88 6.51
CA THR A 183 8.42 21.16 6.61
C THR A 183 8.92 21.72 5.28
N GLU A 184 9.02 20.89 4.24
CA GLU A 184 9.41 21.29 2.89
C GLU A 184 8.21 21.50 1.95
N PHE A 185 6.98 21.32 2.42
CA PHE A 185 5.77 21.54 1.64
C PHE A 185 5.29 23.00 1.79
N GLU A 186 4.78 23.56 0.70
CA GLU A 186 4.22 24.91 0.69
C GLU A 186 3.01 25.01 1.63
N GLY A 187 2.93 26.10 2.39
CA GLY A 187 1.83 26.32 3.34
C GLY A 187 1.93 25.51 4.63
N PHE A 188 3.07 24.88 4.92
CA PHE A 188 3.28 24.22 6.20
C PHE A 188 3.29 25.23 7.36
N GLU A 189 2.34 25.05 8.27
CA GLU A 189 2.28 25.75 9.55
C GLU A 189 2.24 24.72 10.68
N LEU A 190 3.00 24.98 11.74
CA LEU A 190 3.04 24.12 12.92
C LEU A 190 2.63 24.89 14.16
N ALA A 191 1.47 24.54 14.72
CA ALA A 191 0.96 25.07 15.97
C ALA A 191 1.15 24.10 17.16
N LEU A 192 2.17 23.23 17.08
CA LEU A 192 2.48 22.23 18.10
C LEU A 192 3.87 22.50 18.67
N ASP A 193 3.91 23.16 19.83
CA ASP A 193 5.15 23.39 20.56
C ASP A 193 5.61 22.09 21.24
N VAL A 194 6.93 21.87 21.27
CA VAL A 194 7.55 20.85 22.13
C VAL A 194 7.78 21.52 23.48
N LEU A 195 7.04 21.09 24.52
CA LEU A 195 7.23 21.56 25.90
C LEU A 195 8.58 21.11 26.48
#